data_AF-A0A2M7UCG0-F1
#
_entry.id   AF-A0A2M7UCG0-F1
#
_cell.length_a   1.000
_cell.length_b   1.000
_cell.length_c   1.000
_cell.angle_alpha   90.00
_cell.angle_beta   90.00
_cell.angle_gamma   90.00
#
_symmetry.space_group_name_H-M   'P 1'
#
loop_
_entity.id
_entity.type
_entity.pdbx_description
1 polymer ?
#
loop_
_entity_poly.entity_id
_entity_poly.type
_entity_poly.pdbx_seq_one_letter_code
_entity_poly.pdbx_strand_id
1 'polypeptide(L)' 'GCFTMALSAELGKADITPEALNTTATLTMDKLDAGWTVTAIHLAVEAKIPGADAGKFQEAAKNAKA' A
#
# COMPACT_ATOMS: atom_id res chain seq x y z
N GLY A 1 -4.83 -6.97 -2.35
CA GLY A 1 -5.09 -6.69 -3.78
C GLY A 1 -5.68 -5.33 -4.07
N CYS A 2 -6.31 -4.62 -3.13
CA CYS A 2 -6.95 -3.31 -3.42
C CYS A 2 -5.94 -2.14 -3.39
N PHE A 3 -5.06 -2.08 -2.39
CA PHE A 3 -4.09 -0.99 -2.19
C PHE A 3 -3.11 -0.82 -3.37
N THR A 4 -2.56 -1.91 -3.90
CA THR A 4 -1.60 -1.90 -5.01
C THR A 4 -2.20 -1.29 -6.28
N MET A 5 -3.48 -1.59 -6.57
CA MET A 5 -4.17 -1.02 -7.72
C MET A 5 -4.48 0.47 -7.52
N ALA A 6 -4.96 0.84 -6.33
CA ALA A 6 -5.21 2.24 -6.00
C ALA A 6 -3.92 3.07 -6.08
N LEU A 7 -2.82 2.55 -5.55
CA LEU A 7 -1.51 3.19 -5.61
C LEU A 7 -1.02 3.33 -7.06
N SER A 8 -1.15 2.29 -7.87
CA SER A 8 -0.78 2.36 -9.29
C SER A 8 -1.61 3.42 -10.05
N ALA A 9 -2.90 3.55 -9.74
CA ALA A 9 -3.76 4.57 -10.33
C ALA A 9 -3.37 6.00 -9.91
N GLU A 10 -3.08 6.22 -8.62
CA GLU A 10 -2.64 7.51 -8.09
C GLU A 10 -1.26 7.91 -8.65
N LEU A 11 -0.33 6.94 -8.78
CA LEU A 11 0.97 7.18 -9.39
C LEU A 11 0.83 7.50 -10.89
N GLY A 12 -0.04 6.81 -11.60
CA GLY A 12 -0.36 7.10 -13.00
C GLY A 12 -0.93 8.51 -13.21
N LYS A 13 -1.77 9.00 -12.29
CA LYS A 13 -2.26 10.40 -12.32
C LYS A 13 -1.14 11.43 -12.09
N ALA A 14 -0.08 11.03 -11.38
CA ALA A 14 1.07 11.88 -11.09
C ALA A 14 2.16 11.82 -12.17
N ASP A 15 1.93 11.14 -13.30
CA ASP A 15 2.91 10.82 -14.35
C ASP A 15 4.12 10.02 -13.82
N ILE A 16 3.88 9.20 -12.80
CA ILE A 16 4.89 8.33 -12.19
C ILE A 16 4.60 6.88 -12.57
N THR A 17 5.51 6.29 -13.34
CA THR A 17 5.41 4.88 -13.74
C THR A 17 6.36 4.03 -12.89
N PRO A 18 5.87 3.32 -11.85
CA PRO A 18 6.70 2.42 -11.07
C PRO A 18 7.16 1.24 -11.95
N GLU A 19 8.45 0.92 -11.88
CA GLU A 19 9.06 -0.23 -12.57
C GLU A 19 8.68 -1.54 -11.88
N ALA A 20 8.60 -1.50 -10.54
CA ALA A 20 8.11 -2.61 -9.74
C ALA A 20 7.30 -2.08 -8.56
N LEU A 21 6.24 -2.79 -8.18
CA LEU A 21 5.40 -2.44 -7.05
C LEU A 21 4.99 -3.71 -6.30
N ASN A 22 5.53 -3.87 -5.11
CA ASN A 22 5.29 -4.99 -4.21
C ASN A 22 4.47 -4.50 -3.01
N THR A 23 3.44 -5.25 -2.65
CA THR A 23 2.60 -4.94 -1.49
C THR A 23 2.43 -6.19 -0.66
N THR A 24 2.92 -6.13 0.57
CA THR A 24 2.82 -7.20 1.56
C THR A 24 1.78 -6.80 2.60
N ALA A 25 0.75 -7.61 2.75
CA ALA A 25 -0.28 -7.44 3.78
C ALA A 25 -0.04 -8.47 4.90
N THR A 26 0.38 -7.98 6.05
CA THR A 26 0.54 -8.77 7.27
C THR A 26 -0.67 -8.54 8.17
N LEU A 27 -1.50 -9.58 8.34
CA LEU A 27 -2.64 -9.53 9.24
C LEU A 27 -2.25 -10.11 10.60
N THR A 28 -2.46 -9.33 11.64
CA THR A 28 -2.37 -9.79 13.03
C THR A 28 -3.75 -10.27 13.45
N MET A 29 -3.84 -11.52 13.89
CA MET A 29 -5.08 -12.15 14.30
C MET A 29 -4.93 -12.60 15.76
N ASP A 30 -5.74 -12.02 16.65
CA ASP A 30 -5.79 -12.41 18.05
C ASP A 30 -7.05 -13.21 18.35
N LYS A 31 -6.94 -14.10 19.33
CA LYS A 31 -8.05 -14.89 19.81
C LYS A 31 -8.71 -14.16 20.97
N LEU A 32 -9.85 -13.53 20.69
CA LEU A 32 -10.75 -12.98 21.71
C LEU A 32 -11.70 -14.07 22.21
N ASP A 33 -12.36 -13.83 23.34
CA ASP A 33 -13.26 -14.81 23.98
C ASP A 33 -14.39 -15.30 23.05
N ALA A 34 -14.75 -14.51 22.02
CA ALA A 34 -15.76 -14.86 21.02
C ALA A 34 -15.22 -15.52 19.74
N GLY A 35 -13.89 -15.62 19.55
CA GLY A 35 -13.26 -16.23 18.38
C GLY A 35 -12.01 -15.53 17.86
N TRP A 36 -11.52 -16.00 16.72
CA TRP A 36 -10.39 -15.38 16.02
C TRP A 36 -10.81 -14.05 15.41
N THR A 37 -10.16 -12.97 15.83
CA THR A 37 -10.43 -11.60 15.39
C THR A 37 -9.17 -11.00 14.80
N VAL A 38 -9.29 -10.38 13.63
CA VAL A 38 -8.18 -9.60 13.05
C VAL A 38 -8.06 -8.32 13.87
N THR A 39 -6.97 -8.17 14.63
CA THR A 39 -6.72 -7.01 15.50
C THR A 39 -5.96 -5.91 14.79
N ALA A 40 -5.11 -6.27 13.83
CA ALA A 40 -4.38 -5.30 13.04
C ALA A 40 -4.10 -5.81 11.62
N ILE A 41 -3.98 -4.88 10.68
CA ILE A 41 -3.53 -5.16 9.32
C ILE A 41 -2.41 -4.17 9.01
N HIS A 42 -1.19 -4.69 8.91
CA HIS A 42 -0.03 -3.94 8.46
C HIS A 42 0.14 -4.13 6.96
N LEU A 43 0.13 -3.01 6.23
CA LEU A 43 0.41 -2.98 4.81
C LEU A 43 1.80 -2.37 4.60
N ALA A 44 2.73 -3.18 4.11
CA ALA A 44 4.06 -2.74 3.69
C ALA A 44 4.10 -2.68 2.16
N VAL A 45 4.56 -1.56 1.62
CA VAL A 45 4.60 -1.34 0.17
C VAL A 45 5.98 -0.90 -0.22
N GLU A 46 6.53 -1.59 -1.22
CA GLU A 46 7.81 -1.28 -1.83
C GLU A 46 7.58 -0.98 -3.30
N ALA A 47 8.04 0.20 -3.74
CA ALA A 47 7.99 0.58 -5.14
C ALA A 47 9.38 0.93 -5.61
N LYS A 48 9.75 0.42 -6.78
CA LYS A 48 10.98 0.79 -7.48
C LYS A 48 10.60 1.76 -8.59
N ILE A 49 11.06 3.00 -8.47
CA ILE A 49 10.71 4.04 -9.43
C ILE A 49 11.97 4.85 -9.78
N PRO A 50 12.57 4.63 -10.95
CA PRO A 50 13.76 5.37 -11.36
C PRO A 50 13.41 6.85 -11.61
N GLY A 51 14.06 7.75 -10.87
CA GLY A 51 13.85 9.20 -11.00
C GLY A 51 12.60 9.75 -10.32
N ALA A 52 11.95 8.98 -9.43
CA ALA A 52 10.77 9.45 -8.74
C ALA A 52 11.04 10.43 -7.60
N ASP A 53 10.06 11.29 -7.40
CA ASP A 53 9.96 12.15 -6.25
C ASP A 53 9.29 11.41 -5.09
N ALA A 54 10.05 11.18 -4.01
CA ALA A 54 9.58 10.46 -2.82
C ALA A 54 8.37 11.15 -2.15
N GLY A 55 8.24 12.47 -2.30
CA GLY A 55 7.10 13.22 -1.75
C GLY A 55 5.80 12.87 -2.47
N LYS A 56 5.81 12.89 -3.81
CA LYS A 56 4.65 12.49 -4.63
C LYS A 56 4.27 11.04 -4.41
N PHE A 57 5.26 10.16 -4.26
CA PHE A 57 5.00 8.75 -3.94
C PHE A 57 4.31 8.59 -2.57
N GLN A 58 4.78 9.29 -1.53
CA GLN A 58 4.13 9.24 -0.21
C GLN A 58 2.69 9.78 -0.25
N GLU A 59 2.44 10.83 -1.00
CA GLU A 59 1.11 11.42 -1.14
C GLU A 59 0.15 10.47 -1.87
N ALA A 60 0.59 9.88 -2.99
CA ALA A 60 -0.13 8.82 -3.69
C ALA A 60 -0.39 7.60 -2.78
N ALA A 61 0.59 7.18 -1.98
CA ALA A 61 0.45 6.09 -1.02
C ALA A 61 -0.55 6.39 0.11
N LYS A 62 -0.62 7.63 0.59
CA LYS A 62 -1.64 8.05 1.56
C LYS A 62 -3.03 8.06 0.92
N ASN A 63 -3.17 8.59 -0.29
CA ASN A 63 -4.44 8.61 -1.01
C ASN A 63 -4.94 7.18 -1.33
N ALA A 64 -4.03 6.27 -1.68
CA ALA A 64 -4.36 4.88 -1.94
C ALA A 64 -4.74 4.07 -0.68
N LYS A 65 -4.40 4.58 0.52
CA LYS A 65 -4.79 3.97 1.81
C LYS A 65 -6.22 4.35 2.23
N ALA A 66 -6.73 5.47 1.71
CA ALA A 66 -8.00 6.06 2.11
C ALA A 66 -9.21 5.29 1.58
#